data_AF-M3XHZ1-F1
#
_entry.id   AF-M3XHZ1-F1
#
_cell.length_a   1.000
_cell.length_b   1.000
_cell.length_c   1.000
_cell.angle_alpha   90.00
_cell.angle_beta   90.00
_cell.angle_gamma   90.00
#
_symmetry.space_group_name_H-M   'P 1'
#
loop_
_entity.id
_entity.type
_entity.pdbx_description
1 polymer ?
#
loop_
_entity_poly.entity_id
_entity_poly.type
_entity_poly.pdbx_seq_one_letter_code
_entity_poly.pdbx_strand_id
1 'polypeptide(L)'
;MEERNCMAPLRVILVLTLCGGVRSCVFCSLKYKNVENRFHQLCSGYMKTYNKTRCSKYMENTDFDDFAFHENKVIQITEKTHRVFRVLEINRSLADLPQYWDWLFEKKLVEYTHQVLCPPTCRGFVRTVNCTTCQREKVDCWDFKRCYPEKLSLQESVYLLIIISVACFAIGTFSFFSEYYFIYRHEK
;
A
#
# COMPACT_ATOMS: atom_id res chain seq x y z
N MET A 1 -20.97 -22.44 19.91
CA MET A 1 -20.12 -23.62 19.63
C MET A 1 -19.22 -23.23 18.48
N GLU A 2 -18.04 -22.67 18.68
CA GLU A 2 -16.95 -23.08 19.57
C GLU A 2 -16.36 -21.85 20.29
N GLU A 3 -16.62 -21.76 21.59
CA GLU A 3 -15.88 -20.86 22.48
C GLU A 3 -14.50 -21.48 22.71
N ARG A 4 -13.43 -20.80 22.27
CA ARG A 4 -12.08 -21.20 22.66
C ARG A 4 -11.83 -20.74 24.10
N ASN A 5 -12.25 -21.58 25.03
CA ASN A 5 -11.88 -21.53 26.44
C ASN A 5 -10.36 -21.73 26.58
N CYS A 6 -9.65 -20.68 26.95
CA CYS A 6 -8.29 -20.79 27.47
C CYS A 6 -8.35 -21.25 28.94
N MET A 7 -8.49 -22.56 29.18
CA MET A 7 -8.27 -23.15 30.49
C MET A 7 -6.83 -23.69 30.56
N ALA A 8 -5.97 -22.95 31.26
CA ALA A 8 -4.62 -23.38 31.56
C ALA A 8 -4.64 -24.56 32.57
N PRO A 9 -3.87 -25.64 32.38
CA PRO A 9 -3.45 -26.46 33.49
C PRO A 9 -2.18 -25.83 34.11
N LEU A 10 -2.20 -25.72 35.43
CA LEU A 10 -1.10 -25.28 36.29
C LEU A 10 0.23 -25.95 35.91
N ARG A 11 1.25 -25.14 35.62
CA ARG A 11 2.53 -25.02 36.36
C ARG A 11 3.56 -24.22 35.56
N VAL A 12 3.93 -23.07 36.13
CA VAL A 12 5.24 -22.39 36.06
C VAL A 12 5.97 -22.40 34.71
N ILE A 13 5.82 -21.31 33.94
CA ILE A 13 6.89 -20.42 33.46
C ILE A 13 6.18 -19.23 32.78
N LEU A 14 6.39 -18.04 33.31
CA LEU A 14 5.85 -16.79 32.81
C LEU A 14 6.59 -16.38 31.53
N VAL A 15 6.25 -17.01 30.40
CA VAL A 15 6.48 -16.41 29.08
C VAL A 15 5.09 -16.08 28.55
N LEU A 16 4.75 -14.80 28.58
CA LEU A 16 3.63 -14.24 27.84
C LEU A 16 3.96 -14.39 26.35
N THR A 17 3.78 -15.59 25.80
CA THR A 17 3.76 -15.80 24.35
C THR A 17 2.47 -15.17 23.85
N LEU A 18 2.55 -13.88 23.51
CA LEU A 18 1.57 -13.22 22.67
C LEU A 18 1.42 -14.08 21.42
N CYS A 19 0.26 -14.72 21.28
CA CYS A 19 -0.13 -15.46 20.09
C CYS A 19 -0.40 -14.44 18.97
N GLY A 20 0.68 -13.85 18.45
CA GLY A 20 0.66 -12.97 17.29
C GLY A 20 0.79 -13.81 16.04
N GLY A 21 -0.32 -14.41 15.59
CA GLY A 21 -0.39 -14.85 14.20
C GLY A 21 -0.30 -13.62 13.30
N VAL A 22 0.45 -13.71 12.20
CA VAL A 22 0.44 -12.68 11.15
C VAL A 22 -1.00 -12.53 10.68
N ARG A 23 -1.54 -11.32 10.78
CA ARG A 23 -2.92 -11.01 10.38
C ARG A 23 -2.93 -10.07 9.19
N SER A 24 -3.95 -10.20 8.37
CA SER A 24 -4.25 -9.22 7.34
C SER A 24 -4.96 -8.00 7.94
N CYS A 25 -4.71 -6.81 7.38
CA CYS A 25 -5.40 -5.56 7.72
C CYS A 25 -6.93 -5.72 7.76
N VAL A 26 -7.46 -6.54 6.86
CA VAL A 26 -8.90 -6.79 6.70
C VAL A 26 -9.51 -7.40 7.97
N PHE A 27 -8.74 -8.16 8.73
CA PHE A 27 -9.18 -8.86 9.94
C PHE A 27 -8.96 -8.06 11.23
N CYS A 28 -8.26 -6.92 11.15
CA CYS A 28 -8.00 -6.08 12.32
C CYS A 28 -9.24 -5.34 12.84
N SER A 29 -10.24 -5.11 11.99
CA SER A 29 -11.46 -4.39 12.35
C SER A 29 -12.73 -5.24 12.26
N LEU A 30 -13.83 -4.75 12.83
CA LEU A 30 -15.17 -5.34 12.76
C LEU A 30 -15.22 -6.84 13.10
N LYS A 31 -14.59 -7.26 14.20
CA LYS A 31 -14.53 -8.67 14.64
C LYS A 31 -15.89 -9.36 14.70
N TYR A 32 -16.95 -8.62 15.07
CA TYR A 32 -18.32 -9.13 15.12
C TYR A 32 -18.86 -9.64 13.76
N LYS A 33 -18.31 -9.17 12.63
CA LYS A 33 -18.72 -9.61 11.29
C LYS A 33 -18.09 -10.95 10.87
N ASN A 34 -17.14 -11.45 11.67
CA ASN A 34 -16.48 -12.73 11.51
C ASN A 34 -15.94 -12.98 10.09
N VAL A 35 -15.30 -11.94 9.51
CA VAL A 35 -14.79 -11.95 8.13
C VAL A 35 -13.67 -12.97 7.94
N GLU A 36 -12.82 -13.14 8.95
CA GLU A 36 -11.74 -14.13 9.01
C GLU A 36 -12.29 -15.56 8.87
N ASN A 37 -13.25 -15.97 9.71
CA ASN A 37 -13.85 -17.30 9.62
C ASN A 37 -14.56 -17.52 8.28
N ARG A 38 -15.25 -16.51 7.75
CA ARG A 38 -15.90 -16.61 6.42
C ARG A 38 -14.88 -16.83 5.31
N PHE A 39 -13.76 -16.12 5.36
CA PHE A 39 -12.67 -16.32 4.42
C PHE A 39 -12.17 -17.76 4.47
N HIS A 40 -11.91 -18.32 5.66
CA HIS A 40 -11.50 -19.72 5.79
C HIS A 40 -12.52 -20.71 5.21
N GLN A 41 -13.81 -20.47 5.45
CA GLN A 41 -14.89 -21.32 4.90
C GLN A 41 -14.94 -21.27 3.37
N LEU A 42 -14.87 -20.07 2.78
CA LEU A 42 -14.85 -19.89 1.32
C LEU A 42 -13.56 -20.48 0.70
N CYS A 43 -12.41 -20.24 1.33
CA CYS A 43 -11.11 -20.73 0.89
C CYS A 43 -11.04 -22.26 0.93
N SER A 44 -11.49 -22.89 2.02
CA SER A 44 -11.56 -24.35 2.15
C SER A 44 -12.54 -24.98 1.16
N GLY A 45 -13.69 -24.33 0.93
CA GLY A 45 -14.63 -24.70 -0.12
C GLY A 45 -13.97 -24.68 -1.50
N TYR A 46 -13.31 -23.59 -1.86
CA TYR A 46 -12.57 -23.45 -3.12
C TYR A 46 -11.50 -24.53 -3.29
N MET A 47 -10.67 -24.75 -2.26
CA MET A 47 -9.61 -25.78 -2.30
C MET A 47 -10.18 -27.17 -2.54
N LYS A 48 -11.30 -27.52 -1.90
CA LYS A 48 -11.99 -28.81 -2.08
C LYS A 48 -12.60 -28.95 -3.46
N THR A 49 -13.24 -27.90 -3.98
CA THR A 49 -13.92 -27.92 -5.29
C THR A 49 -12.93 -27.99 -6.45
N TYR A 50 -11.81 -27.26 -6.36
CA TYR A 50 -10.83 -27.14 -7.46
C TYR A 50 -9.56 -27.98 -7.25
N ASN A 51 -9.51 -28.80 -6.20
CA ASN A 51 -8.36 -29.61 -5.80
C ASN A 51 -7.04 -28.79 -5.77
N LYS A 52 -7.08 -27.63 -5.09
CA LYS A 52 -5.95 -26.71 -4.95
C LYS A 52 -5.46 -26.69 -3.50
N THR A 53 -4.16 -26.49 -3.31
CA THR A 53 -3.53 -26.36 -1.99
C THR A 53 -3.58 -24.95 -1.41
N ARG A 54 -3.87 -23.94 -2.24
CA ARG A 54 -4.03 -22.54 -1.85
C ARG A 54 -5.24 -21.95 -2.56
N CYS A 55 -5.96 -21.06 -1.87
CA CYS A 55 -7.07 -20.32 -2.46
C CYS A 55 -6.68 -18.97 -3.04
N SER A 56 -5.49 -18.45 -2.74
CA SER A 56 -5.00 -17.16 -3.25
C SER A 56 -3.47 -17.12 -3.17
N LYS A 57 -2.86 -16.18 -3.90
CA LYS A 57 -1.45 -15.82 -3.78
C LYS A 57 -1.09 -15.23 -2.41
N TYR A 58 -2.03 -14.52 -1.78
CA TYR A 58 -1.87 -13.85 -0.49
C TYR A 58 -2.57 -14.64 0.61
N MET A 59 -1.78 -15.37 1.41
CA MET A 59 -2.30 -16.09 2.59
C MET A 59 -2.06 -15.27 3.86
N GLU A 60 -2.61 -15.73 4.98
CA GLU A 60 -2.43 -15.10 6.30
C GLU A 60 -0.97 -14.95 6.73
N ASN A 61 -0.07 -15.82 6.24
CA ASN A 61 1.36 -15.76 6.54
C ASN A 61 2.16 -14.88 5.55
N THR A 62 1.50 -14.03 4.79
CA THR A 62 2.18 -13.04 3.94
C THR A 62 2.51 -11.82 4.80
N ASP A 63 3.70 -11.25 4.58
CA ASP A 63 4.11 -10.05 5.30
C ASP A 63 3.24 -8.86 4.86
N PHE A 64 2.59 -8.21 5.84
CA PHE A 64 1.69 -7.07 5.61
C PHE A 64 2.27 -5.77 6.16
N ASP A 65 3.54 -5.77 6.59
CA ASP A 65 4.21 -4.63 7.20
C ASP A 65 4.36 -3.43 6.24
N ASP A 66 4.32 -3.69 4.93
CA ASP A 66 4.35 -2.65 3.89
C ASP A 66 3.05 -1.83 3.79
N PHE A 67 1.97 -2.25 4.46
CA PHE A 67 0.68 -1.60 4.35
C PHE A 67 0.38 -0.68 5.54
N ALA A 68 -0.01 0.55 5.23
CA ALA A 68 -0.28 1.57 6.24
C ALA A 68 -1.63 2.25 5.95
N PHE A 69 -2.59 2.05 6.87
CA PHE A 69 -3.94 2.60 6.72
C PHE A 69 -4.39 3.40 7.93
N HIS A 70 -5.19 4.42 7.67
CA HIS A 70 -6.02 5.02 8.71
C HIS A 70 -7.12 4.06 9.16
N GLU A 71 -7.51 4.15 10.42
CA GLU A 71 -8.53 3.29 11.04
C GLU A 71 -9.86 3.29 10.27
N ASN A 72 -10.29 4.46 9.78
CA ASN A 72 -11.51 4.58 8.98
C ASN A 72 -11.43 3.78 7.66
N LYS A 73 -10.26 3.74 7.02
CA LYS A 73 -10.02 2.97 5.80
C LYS A 73 -10.02 1.47 6.08
N VAL A 74 -9.41 1.04 7.19
CA VAL A 74 -9.47 -0.37 7.62
C VAL A 74 -10.93 -0.80 7.80
N ILE A 75 -11.74 -0.01 8.52
CA ILE A 75 -13.18 -0.28 8.71
C ILE A 75 -13.90 -0.38 7.35
N GLN A 76 -13.66 0.57 6.44
CA GLN A 76 -14.30 0.58 5.12
C GLN A 76 -13.92 -0.64 4.28
N ILE A 77 -12.67 -1.07 4.33
CA ILE A 77 -12.19 -2.24 3.60
C ILE A 77 -12.83 -3.49 4.17
N THR A 78 -12.78 -3.69 5.49
CA THR A 78 -13.40 -4.85 6.15
C THR A 78 -14.90 -4.93 5.84
N GLU A 79 -15.60 -3.79 5.83
CA GLU A 79 -17.03 -3.72 5.48
C GLU A 79 -17.29 -4.14 4.02
N LYS A 80 -16.47 -3.64 3.09
CA LYS A 80 -16.58 -4.00 1.67
C LYS A 80 -16.28 -5.48 1.45
N THR A 81 -15.22 -6.00 2.06
CA THR A 81 -14.86 -7.42 2.00
C THR A 81 -15.98 -8.29 2.53
N HIS A 82 -16.55 -7.94 3.68
CA HIS A 82 -17.68 -8.67 4.25
C HIS A 82 -18.86 -8.77 3.26
N ARG A 83 -19.18 -7.67 2.57
CA ARG A 83 -20.25 -7.64 1.57
C ARG A 83 -19.92 -8.51 0.36
N VAL A 84 -18.69 -8.43 -0.15
CA VAL A 84 -18.26 -9.28 -1.28
C VAL A 84 -18.35 -10.76 -0.90
N PHE A 85 -17.86 -11.17 0.26
CA PHE A 85 -17.96 -12.55 0.72
C PHE A 85 -19.42 -13.04 0.81
N ARG A 86 -20.34 -12.19 1.29
CA ARG A 86 -21.77 -12.52 1.25
C ARG A 86 -22.30 -12.75 -0.16
N VAL A 87 -21.89 -11.94 -1.13
CA VAL A 87 -22.28 -12.12 -2.53
C VAL A 87 -21.73 -13.45 -3.08
N LEU A 88 -20.48 -13.79 -2.77
CA LEU A 88 -19.86 -15.05 -3.17
C LEU A 88 -20.58 -16.27 -2.56
N GLU A 89 -20.97 -16.17 -1.28
CA GLU A 89 -21.77 -17.20 -0.59
C GLU A 89 -23.12 -17.40 -1.29
N ILE A 90 -23.83 -16.31 -1.62
CA ILE A 90 -25.15 -16.35 -2.26
C ILE A 90 -25.07 -16.88 -3.69
N ASN A 91 -24.13 -16.38 -4.49
CA ASN A 91 -23.98 -16.75 -5.90
C ASN A 91 -23.26 -18.08 -6.09
N ARG A 92 -22.74 -18.69 -5.01
CA ARG A 92 -21.91 -19.91 -5.03
C ARG A 92 -20.70 -19.79 -5.97
N SER A 93 -20.19 -18.58 -6.21
CA SER A 93 -19.12 -18.32 -7.15
C SER A 93 -17.75 -18.38 -6.48
N LEU A 94 -17.34 -19.59 -6.06
CA LEU A 94 -16.06 -19.81 -5.36
C LEU A 94 -14.84 -19.43 -6.21
N ALA A 95 -14.93 -19.48 -7.53
CA ALA A 95 -13.85 -19.09 -8.44
C ALA A 95 -13.50 -17.59 -8.38
N ASP A 96 -14.44 -16.74 -7.99
CA ASP A 96 -14.23 -15.29 -7.93
C ASP A 96 -13.47 -14.89 -6.66
N LEU A 97 -13.40 -15.78 -5.65
CA LEU A 97 -12.69 -15.53 -4.39
C LEU A 97 -11.21 -15.20 -4.60
N PRO A 98 -10.39 -16.05 -5.26
CA PRO A 98 -8.99 -15.73 -5.54
C PRO A 98 -8.85 -14.41 -6.29
N GLN A 99 -9.69 -14.19 -7.31
CA GLN A 99 -9.60 -13.02 -8.17
C GLN A 99 -9.84 -11.72 -7.37
N TYR A 100 -10.85 -11.71 -6.52
CA TYR A 100 -11.14 -10.58 -5.65
C TYR A 100 -10.03 -10.39 -4.60
N TRP A 101 -9.58 -11.46 -3.95
CA TRP A 101 -8.60 -11.38 -2.88
C TRP A 101 -7.24 -10.93 -3.40
N ASP A 102 -6.76 -11.49 -4.50
CA ASP A 102 -5.50 -11.08 -5.14
C ASP A 102 -5.55 -9.61 -5.58
N TRP A 103 -6.66 -9.19 -6.20
CA TRP A 103 -6.86 -7.77 -6.57
C TRP A 103 -6.86 -6.83 -5.36
N LEU A 104 -7.43 -7.25 -4.23
CA LEU A 104 -7.49 -6.45 -3.01
C LEU A 104 -6.07 -6.11 -2.53
N PHE A 105 -5.15 -7.07 -2.50
CA PHE A 105 -3.76 -6.85 -2.08
C PHE A 105 -2.90 -6.19 -3.14
N GLU A 106 -2.98 -6.63 -4.40
CA GLU A 106 -2.09 -6.14 -5.46
C GLU A 106 -2.42 -4.72 -5.93
N LYS A 107 -3.70 -4.34 -5.88
CA LYS A 107 -4.15 -3.06 -6.41
C LYS A 107 -4.69 -2.18 -5.30
N LYS A 108 -5.73 -2.64 -4.60
CA LYS A 108 -6.53 -1.74 -3.77
C LYS A 108 -5.80 -1.29 -2.50
N LEU A 109 -5.14 -2.21 -1.81
CA LEU A 109 -4.38 -1.92 -0.60
C LEU A 109 -3.14 -1.08 -0.90
N VAL A 110 -2.41 -1.40 -1.96
CA VAL A 110 -1.27 -0.58 -2.43
C VAL A 110 -1.71 0.85 -2.77
N GLU A 111 -2.81 1.01 -3.51
CA GLU A 111 -3.36 2.33 -3.86
C GLU A 111 -3.69 3.15 -2.62
N TYR A 112 -4.31 2.54 -1.62
CA TYR A 112 -4.63 3.21 -0.36
C TYR A 112 -3.39 3.55 0.47
N THR A 113 -2.39 2.67 0.52
CA THR A 113 -1.12 2.97 1.18
C THR A 113 -0.45 4.18 0.54
N HIS A 114 -0.40 4.22 -0.80
CA HIS A 114 0.10 5.40 -1.53
C HIS A 114 -0.69 6.66 -1.19
N GLN A 115 -2.03 6.61 -1.13
CA GLN A 115 -2.85 7.77 -0.78
C GLN A 115 -2.58 8.32 0.63
N VAL A 116 -2.18 7.44 1.57
CA VAL A 116 -1.93 7.80 2.97
C VAL A 116 -0.48 8.23 3.21
N LEU A 117 0.49 7.52 2.64
CA LEU A 117 1.91 7.75 2.91
C LEU A 117 2.58 8.75 1.96
N CYS A 118 1.97 9.04 0.81
CA CYS A 118 2.56 9.96 -0.16
C CYS A 118 2.18 11.43 0.11
N PRO A 119 3.07 12.37 -0.26
CA PRO A 119 2.73 13.79 -0.29
C PRO A 119 1.67 14.07 -1.37
N PRO A 120 0.80 15.10 -1.19
CA PRO A 120 0.81 16.10 -0.12
C PRO A 120 0.05 15.69 1.16
N THR A 121 -0.60 14.52 1.16
CA THR A 121 -1.43 14.04 2.27
C THR A 121 -0.60 13.77 3.52
N CYS A 122 0.56 13.14 3.36
CA CYS A 122 1.47 12.85 4.45
C CYS A 122 2.53 13.96 4.59
N ARG A 123 2.73 14.49 5.82
CA ARG A 123 3.78 15.46 6.14
C ARG A 123 4.54 15.03 7.40
N GLY A 124 5.75 14.51 7.21
CA GLY A 124 6.59 13.98 8.29
C GLY A 124 6.19 12.57 8.70
N PHE A 125 5.08 12.42 9.43
CA PHE A 125 4.60 11.11 9.89
C PHE A 125 3.08 11.05 9.96
N VAL A 126 2.56 9.82 9.95
CA VAL A 126 1.14 9.54 10.09
C VAL A 126 0.90 8.40 11.07
N ARG A 127 -0.23 8.41 11.76
CA ARG A 127 -0.67 7.29 12.61
C ARG A 127 -1.49 6.33 11.76
N THR A 128 -0.97 5.13 11.57
CA THR A 128 -1.60 4.06 10.80
C THR A 128 -1.84 2.85 11.68
N VAL A 129 -2.62 1.90 11.20
CA VAL A 129 -2.78 0.59 11.83
C VAL A 129 -1.77 -0.34 11.16
N ASN A 130 -0.89 -0.93 11.96
CA ASN A 130 -0.05 -2.04 11.54
C ASN A 130 -0.95 -3.27 11.34
N CYS A 131 -0.89 -3.84 10.14
CA CYS A 131 -1.77 -4.92 9.75
C CYS A 131 -1.45 -6.25 10.42
N THR A 132 -0.16 -6.49 10.69
CA THR A 132 0.34 -7.70 11.33
C THR A 132 -0.06 -7.74 12.81
N THR A 133 0.14 -6.63 13.54
CA THR A 133 -0.15 -6.55 14.98
C THR A 133 -1.56 -6.07 15.29
N CYS A 134 -2.26 -5.49 14.30
CA CYS A 134 -3.51 -4.74 14.47
C CYS A 134 -3.41 -3.59 15.49
N GLN A 135 -2.21 -3.06 15.72
CA GLN A 135 -1.95 -1.95 16.63
C GLN A 135 -1.76 -0.65 15.87
N ARG A 136 -1.97 0.48 16.55
CA ARG A 136 -1.72 1.80 15.95
C ARG A 136 -0.25 2.14 16.09
N GLU A 137 0.39 2.39 14.97
CA GLU A 137 1.81 2.71 14.90
C GLU A 137 2.01 4.04 14.16
N LYS A 138 3.12 4.69 14.49
CA LYS A 138 3.53 5.92 13.82
C LYS A 138 4.50 5.54 12.72
N VAL A 139 4.13 5.84 11.49
CA VAL A 139 4.91 5.53 10.29
C VAL A 139 5.33 6.84 9.63
N ASP A 140 6.60 6.94 9.26
CA ASP A 140 7.11 8.09 8.54
C ASP A 140 6.61 8.11 7.09
N CYS A 141 6.38 9.32 6.57
CA CYS A 141 5.90 9.50 5.22
C CYS A 141 6.91 9.00 4.20
N TRP A 142 6.42 8.50 3.06
CA TRP A 142 7.30 8.11 1.97
C TRP A 142 7.85 9.31 1.22
N ASP A 143 9.10 9.18 0.78
CA ASP A 143 9.74 10.19 -0.06
C ASP A 143 9.04 10.34 -1.41
N PHE A 144 9.09 11.56 -1.96
CA PHE A 144 8.46 11.88 -3.24
C PHE A 144 8.90 10.94 -4.38
N LYS A 145 10.19 10.55 -4.40
CA LYS A 145 10.75 9.64 -5.41
C LYS A 145 10.18 8.22 -5.31
N ARG A 146 9.88 7.73 -4.10
CA ARG A 146 9.23 6.44 -3.88
C ARG A 146 7.78 6.45 -4.37
N CYS A 147 7.09 7.57 -4.17
CA CYS A 147 5.69 7.75 -4.57
C CYS A 147 5.50 8.01 -6.06
N TYR A 148 6.41 8.75 -6.68
CA TYR A 148 6.31 9.21 -8.07
C TYR A 148 7.64 9.01 -8.80
N PRO A 149 8.01 7.75 -9.13
CA PRO A 149 9.31 7.46 -9.74
C PRO A 149 9.50 8.10 -11.12
N GLU A 150 8.41 8.30 -11.87
CA GLU A 150 8.44 8.92 -13.21
C GLU A 150 8.44 10.45 -13.18
N LYS A 151 8.13 11.06 -12.03
CA LYS A 151 8.11 12.52 -11.92
C LYS A 151 9.48 13.01 -11.52
N LEU A 152 10.01 13.96 -12.29
CA LEU A 152 11.19 14.71 -11.87
C LEU A 152 10.91 15.36 -10.52
N SER A 153 11.85 15.16 -9.59
CA SER A 153 11.82 15.88 -8.33
C SER A 153 11.93 17.38 -8.59
N LEU A 154 11.39 18.19 -7.68
CA LEU A 154 11.46 19.65 -7.77
C LEU A 154 12.90 20.16 -7.95
N GLN A 155 13.86 19.49 -7.29
CA GLN A 155 15.27 19.79 -7.39
C GLN A 155 15.86 19.48 -8.77
N GLU A 156 15.50 18.33 -9.36
CA GLU A 156 15.90 17.99 -10.74
C GLU A 156 15.29 18.95 -11.77
N SER A 157 14.04 19.37 -11.56
CA SER A 157 13.40 20.39 -12.42
C SER A 157 14.10 21.74 -12.34
N VAL A 158 14.46 22.21 -11.13
CA VAL A 158 15.21 23.45 -10.94
C VAL A 158 16.58 23.37 -11.62
N TYR A 159 17.28 22.24 -11.49
CA TYR A 159 18.58 22.04 -12.13
C TYR A 159 18.48 22.11 -13.66
N LEU A 160 17.49 21.46 -14.26
CA LEU A 160 17.26 21.55 -15.71
C LEU A 160 16.93 22.97 -16.17
N LEU A 161 16.10 23.71 -15.42
CA LEU A 161 15.76 25.10 -15.76
C LEU A 161 16.99 25.99 -15.72
N ILE A 162 17.88 25.81 -14.74
CA ILE A 162 19.15 26.55 -14.66
C ILE A 162 20.01 26.25 -15.89
N ILE A 163 20.16 24.97 -16.25
CA ILE A 163 20.95 24.58 -17.44
C ILE A 163 20.41 25.22 -18.70
N ILE A 164 19.09 25.15 -18.91
CA ILE A 164 18.44 25.73 -20.10
C ILE A 164 18.64 27.25 -20.11
N SER A 165 18.48 27.91 -18.96
CA SER A 165 18.69 29.36 -18.84
C SER A 165 20.13 29.76 -19.18
N VAL A 166 21.12 29.02 -18.69
CA VAL A 166 22.54 29.28 -18.97
C VAL A 166 22.84 29.06 -20.45
N ALA A 167 22.31 27.99 -21.05
CA ALA A 167 22.48 27.72 -22.47
C ALA A 167 21.87 28.83 -23.34
N CYS A 168 20.65 29.27 -23.04
CA CYS A 168 20.00 30.38 -23.75
C CYS A 168 20.81 31.68 -23.62
N PHE A 169 21.33 31.97 -22.43
CA PHE A 169 22.15 33.16 -22.21
C PHE A 169 23.46 33.11 -23.00
N ALA A 170 24.16 31.96 -23.00
CA ALA A 170 25.39 31.76 -23.76
C ALA A 170 25.19 31.85 -25.28
N ILE A 171 24.07 31.32 -25.78
CA ILE A 171 23.71 31.45 -27.20
C ILE A 171 23.45 32.90 -27.53
N GLY A 172 22.67 33.61 -26.71
CA GLY A 172 22.37 35.03 -26.91
C GLY A 172 23.62 35.92 -26.91
N THR A 173 24.55 35.69 -25.98
CA THR A 173 25.82 36.44 -25.96
C THR A 173 26.68 36.12 -27.17
N PHE A 174 26.78 34.85 -27.57
CA PHE A 174 27.54 34.46 -28.76
C PHE A 174 26.98 35.11 -30.04
N SER A 175 25.65 35.08 -30.22
CA SER A 175 25.00 35.77 -31.33
C SER A 175 25.32 37.27 -31.35
N PHE A 176 25.18 37.94 -30.20
CA PHE A 176 25.51 39.36 -30.06
C PHE A 176 26.98 39.68 -30.43
N PHE A 177 27.92 38.90 -29.92
CA PHE A 177 29.34 39.09 -30.24
C PHE A 177 29.65 38.86 -31.72
N SER A 178 29.01 37.86 -32.33
CA SER A 178 29.21 37.57 -33.76
C SER A 178 28.71 38.70 -34.66
N GLU A 179 27.56 39.30 -34.35
CA GLU A 179 27.02 40.45 -35.07
C GLU A 179 27.88 41.70 -34.87
N TYR A 180 28.27 42.00 -33.63
CA TYR A 180 29.14 43.13 -33.32
C TYR A 180 30.47 43.05 -34.08
N TYR A 181 31.10 41.87 -34.12
CA TYR A 181 32.36 41.66 -34.83
C TYR A 181 32.20 41.80 -36.35
N PHE A 182 31.08 41.32 -36.92
CA PHE A 182 30.79 41.47 -38.34
C PHE A 182 30.63 42.94 -38.74
N ILE A 183 29.88 43.73 -37.95
CA ILE A 183 29.69 45.16 -38.20
C ILE A 183 31.02 45.92 -38.09
N TYR A 184 31.78 45.71 -37.01
CA TYR A 184 33.05 46.40 -36.79
C TYR A 184 34.10 46.10 -37.88
N ARG A 185 34.06 44.89 -38.47
CA ARG A 185 34.96 44.52 -39.58
C ARG A 185 34.60 45.21 -40.89
N HIS A 186 33.33 45.52 -41.12
CA HIS A 186 32.85 46.16 -42.35
C HIS A 186 32.99 47.69 -42.35
N GLU A 187 33.20 48.28 -41.17
CA GLU A 187 33.39 49.74 -40.98
C GLU A 187 34.87 50.17 -41.11
N LYS A 188 35.80 49.22 -41.28
CA LYS A 188 37.23 49.44 -41.50
C LYS A 188 37.63 49.17 -42.95
#